data_AF-A0A7G9YWI6-F1
#
_entry.id   AF-A0A7G9YWI6-F1
#
_cell.length_a   1.000
_cell.length_b   1.000
_cell.length_c   1.000
_cell.angle_alpha   90.00
_cell.angle_beta   90.00
_cell.angle_gamma   90.00
#
_symmetry.space_group_name_H-M   'P 1'
#
loop_
_entity.id
_entity.type
_entity.pdbx_description
1 polymer ?
#
loop_
_entity_poly.entity_id
_entity_poly.type
_entity_poly.pdbx_seq_one_letter_code
_entity_poly.pdbx_strand_id
1 'polypeptide(L)' 'MSAEAVVLNKVFGILRKELSAEEYVTYLQMVTPRIGDATKELRKKTKDLSLDDVINGAEEIEERGGKDEG' A
#
# COMPACT_ATOMS: atom_id res chain seq x y z
N MET A 1 22.54 -0.04 -0.94
CA MET A 1 21.47 0.95 -1.19
C MET A 1 22.10 2.22 -1.73
N SER A 2 21.43 2.93 -2.64
CA SER A 2 21.91 4.23 -3.11
C SER A 2 21.74 5.32 -2.05
N ALA A 3 22.42 6.46 -2.20
CA ALA A 3 22.29 7.59 -1.28
C ALA A 3 20.85 8.14 -1.25
N GLU A 4 20.19 8.18 -2.41
CA GLU A 4 18.80 8.60 -2.58
C GLU A 4 17.86 7.68 -1.80
N ALA A 5 18.07 6.36 -1.85
CA ALA A 5 17.26 5.40 -1.09
C ALA A 5 17.42 5.59 0.42
N VAL A 6 18.63 5.92 0.90
CA VAL A 6 18.87 6.21 2.32
C VAL A 6 18.16 7.49 2.76
N VAL A 7 18.18 8.54 1.92
CA VAL A 7 17.48 9.80 2.20
C VAL A 7 15.97 9.59 2.22
N LEU A 8 15.41 8.90 1.23
CA LEU A 8 13.98 8.59 1.17
C LEU A 8 13.50 7.80 2.40
N ASN A 9 14.27 6.78 2.82
CA ASN A 9 13.94 6.01 4.01
C ASN A 9 13.93 6.87 5.28
N LYS A 10 14.85 7.83 5.41
CA LYS A 10 14.83 8.78 6.54
C LYS A 10 13.61 9.69 6.49
N VAL A 11 13.27 10.21 5.31
CA VAL A 11 12.09 11.08 5.12
C VAL A 11 10.82 10.33 5.50
N PHE A 12 10.61 9.10 4.99
CA PHE A 12 9.44 8.29 5.36
C PHE A 12 9.41 7.96 6.85
N GLY A 13 10.55 7.72 7.48
CA GLY A 13 10.64 7.49 8.91
C GLY A 13 10.23 8.70 9.76
N ILE A 14 10.50 9.93 9.30
CA ILE A 14 10.04 11.16 9.95
C ILE A 14 8.54 11.33 9.74
N LEU A 15 8.08 11.26 8.49
CA LEU A 15 6.68 11.47 8.14
C LEU A 15 5.73 10.49 8.86
N ARG A 16 6.12 9.22 9.00
CA ARG A 16 5.34 8.22 9.72
C ARG A 16 5.19 8.52 11.22
N LYS A 17 6.11 9.30 11.80
CA LYS A 17 6.04 9.72 13.22
C LYS A 17 5.23 10.98 13.42
N GLU A 18 5.30 11.91 12.48
CA GLU A 18 4.69 13.25 12.59
C GLU A 18 3.26 13.31 12.06
N LEU A 19 2.88 12.42 11.13
CA LEU A 19 1.57 12.40 10.51
C LEU A 19 0.69 11.29 11.07
N SER A 20 -0.61 11.55 11.18
CA SER A 20 -1.60 10.47 11.33
C SER A 20 -1.56 9.53 10.10
N ALA A 21 -2.13 8.34 10.24
CA ALA A 21 -2.20 7.39 9.13
C ALA A 21 -2.89 7.97 7.88
N GLU A 22 -3.96 8.75 8.07
CA GLU A 22 -4.71 9.40 6.99
C GLU A 22 -3.89 10.49 6.29
N GLU A 23 -3.23 11.35 7.07
CA GLU A 23 -2.35 12.41 6.54
C GLU A 23 -1.15 11.83 5.81
N TYR A 24 -0.56 10.75 6.33
CA TYR A 24 0.56 10.06 5.72
C TYR A 24 0.17 9.45 4.37
N VAL A 25 -0.97 8.76 4.29
CA VAL A 25 -1.49 8.19 3.03
C VAL A 25 -1.79 9.30 2.02
N THR A 26 -2.44 10.38 2.46
CA THR A 26 -2.73 11.54 1.61
C THR A 26 -1.45 12.17 1.05
N TYR A 27 -0.43 12.36 1.91
CA TYR A 27 0.88 12.84 1.48
C TYR A 27 1.50 11.92 0.43
N LEU A 28 1.53 10.62 0.67
CA LEU A 28 2.09 9.65 -0.28
C LEU A 28 1.37 9.71 -1.63
N GLN A 29 0.05 9.86 -1.65
CA GLN A 29 -0.74 9.99 -2.88
C GLN A 29 -0.41 11.28 -3.66
N MET A 30 -0.05 12.37 -2.96
CA MET A 30 0.32 13.63 -3.60
C MET A 30 1.73 13.59 -4.23
N VAL A 31 2.70 12.99 -3.53
CA VAL A 31 4.11 13.03 -3.96
C VAL A 31 4.51 11.86 -4.85
N THR A 32 3.79 10.74 -4.79
CA THR A 32 4.09 9.58 -5.63
C THR A 32 3.59 9.87 -7.04
N PRO A 33 4.47 9.87 -8.06
CA PRO A 33 4.02 9.99 -9.44
C PRO A 33 3.00 8.90 -9.72
N ARG A 34 1.86 9.27 -10.31
CA ARG A 34 0.88 8.29 -10.77
C ARG A 34 1.46 7.58 -11.99
N ILE A 35 2.18 6.48 -11.75
CA ILE A 35 2.74 5.65 -12.80
C ILE A 35 1.74 4.54 -13.13
N GLY A 36 1.34 4.47 -14.39
CA GLY A 36 0.46 3.42 -14.89
C GLY A 36 -1.02 3.63 -14.59
N ASP A 37 -1.83 2.70 -15.07
CA ASP A 37 -3.27 2.63 -14.84
C ASP A 37 -3.53 1.47 -13.87
N ALA A 38 -3.57 1.79 -12.57
CA ALA A 38 -3.74 0.80 -11.52
C ALA A 38 -5.02 -0.02 -11.71
N THR A 39 -6.09 0.61 -12.23
CA THR A 39 -7.35 -0.07 -12.54
C THR A 39 -7.17 -1.09 -13.66
N LYS A 40 -6.43 -0.73 -14.73
CA LYS A 40 -6.12 -1.64 -15.84
C LYS A 40 -5.21 -2.79 -15.40
N GLU A 41 -4.23 -2.52 -14.54
CA GLU A 41 -3.34 -3.56 -14.00
C GLU A 41 -4.08 -4.51 -13.06
N LEU A 42 -4.91 -3.97 -12.16
CA LEU A 42 -5.79 -4.77 -11.30
C LEU A 42 -6.69 -5.65 -12.14
N ARG A 43 -7.41 -5.08 -13.12
CA ARG A 43 -8.27 -5.84 -14.04
C ARG A 43 -7.50 -6.95 -14.77
N LYS A 44 -6.24 -6.73 -15.16
CA LYS A 44 -5.42 -7.75 -15.81
C LYS A 44 -5.04 -8.87 -14.84
N LYS A 45 -4.72 -8.54 -13.59
CA LYS A 45 -4.34 -9.51 -12.55
C LYS A 45 -5.53 -10.31 -12.02
N THR A 46 -6.70 -9.70 -11.96
CA THR A 46 -7.92 -10.32 -11.45
C THR A 46 -8.76 -11.00 -12.53
N LYS A 47 -8.33 -10.96 -13.80
CA LYS A 47 -9.10 -11.47 -14.94
C LYS A 47 -9.48 -12.95 -14.83
N ASP A 48 -8.65 -13.73 -14.13
CA ASP A 48 -8.81 -15.19 -13.98
C ASP A 48 -9.28 -15.56 -12.55
N LEU A 49 -9.55 -14.59 -11.69
CA LEU A 49 -10.05 -14.82 -10.33
C LEU A 49 -11.57 -14.94 -10.35
N SER A 50 -12.10 -15.93 -9.63
CA SER A 50 -13.52 -15.99 -9.31
C SER A 50 -13.86 -15.01 -8.19
N LEU A 51 -15.15 -14.74 -8.02
CA LEU A 51 -15.62 -13.90 -6.91
C LEU A 51 -15.26 -14.51 -5.55
N ASP A 52 -15.32 -15.84 -5.44
CA ASP A 52 -14.97 -16.58 -4.22
C ASP A 52 -13.47 -16.44 -3.92
N ASP A 53 -12.60 -16.46 -4.94
CA ASP A 53 -11.15 -16.23 -4.75
C ASP A 53 -10.87 -14.82 -4.22
N VAL A 54 -11.65 -13.83 -4.66
CA VAL A 54 -11.51 -12.44 -4.18
C VAL A 54 -11.97 -12.31 -2.74
N ILE A 55 -13.09 -12.93 -2.38
CA ILE A 55 -13.66 -12.89 -1.01
C ILE A 55 -12.71 -13.59 -0.03
N ASN A 56 -12.28 -14.82 -0.34
CA ASN A 56 -11.35 -15.57 0.50
C ASN A 56 -10.03 -14.82 0.68
N GLY A 57 -9.52 -14.19 -0.39
CA GLY A 57 -8.31 -13.38 -0.31
C GLY A 57 -8.46 -12.13 0.57
N ALA A 58 -9.65 -11.52 0.60
CA ALA A 58 -9.93 -10.38 1.47
C ALA A 58 -10.00 -10.79 2.94
N GLU A 59 -10.68 -11.91 3.25
CA GLU A 59 -10.78 -12.47 4.59
C GLU A 59 -9.40 -12.85 5.16
N GLU A 60 -8.52 -13.47 4.36
CA GLU A 60 -7.15 -13.77 4.77
C GLU A 60 -6.33 -12.52 5.13
N ILE A 61 -6.57 -11.40 4.44
CA ILE A 61 -5.88 -10.13 4.70
C ILE A 61 -6.38 -9.52 6.01
N GLU A 62 -7.69 -9.56 6.26
CA GLU A 62 -8.28 -9.11 7.53
C GLU A 62 -7.77 -9.94 8.72
N GLU A 63 -7.71 -11.27 8.57
CA GLU A 63 -7.16 -12.16 9.61
C GLU A 63 -5.67 -11.94 9.88
N ARG A 64 -4.89 -11.57 8.87
CA ARG A 64 -3.46 -11.24 9.02
C ARG A 64 -3.27 -9.84 9.61
N GLY A 65 -4.09 -8.87 9.24
CA GLY A 65 -4.07 -7.51 9.79
C GLY A 65 -4.47 -7.43 11.27
N GLY A 66 -5.30 -8.36 11.75
CA GLY A 66 -5.71 -8.45 13.17
C GLY A 66 -4.69 -9.09 14.11
N LYS A 67 -3.56 -9.62 13.62
CA LYS A 67 -2.53 -10.30 14.44
C LYS A 67 -1.34 -9.42 14.84
N ASP A 68 -1.21 -8.23 14.27
CA ASP A 68 -0.11 -7.29 14.59
C ASP A 68 -0.47 -6.25 15.67
N GLU A 69 -1.66 -6.33 16.28
CA GLU A 69 -2.08 -5.48 17.42
C GLU A 69 -2.00 -6.19 18.80
N GLY A 70 -1.18 -7.24 18.91
CA GLY A 70 -0.96 -8.02 20.16
C GLY A 70 0.32 -7.68 20.90
#